data_AF-A0A944PPI4-F1
#
_entry.id   AF-A0A944PPI4-F1
#
_cell.length_a   1.000
_cell.length_b   1.000
_cell.length_c   1.000
_cell.angle_alpha   90.00
_cell.angle_beta   90.00
_cell.angle_gamma   90.00
#
_symmetry.space_group_name_H-M   'P 1'
#
loop_
_entity.id
_entity.type
_entity.pdbx_description
1 polymer ?
#
loop_
_entity_poly.entity_id
_entity_poly.type
_entity_poly.pdbx_seq_one_letter_code
_entity_poly.pdbx_strand_id
1 'polypeptide(L)'
;MAAWTEEDAFLFGVDRGSRQVTVVVADPAAYAELARTAGRGRFDPAVLAGGGGSLDDPVPALFSGDLGAEPGDRPFRLRIRGEDLQVRAAGVVDGTPALPDRGGATLVLPARPMTSLLPKSALPNRWFATGSVDADRLEELLRAALPAAAAEKYQVRTSATVVANLATDPLQHAVQRLFWASVAGAAGFALLAVLLTLVRAAPERAALLARLRTMGLRPRQGVALILTEALPQTLVAAFGGAPAAAAAVALLGPAVDLSALVGAPVAAGVDLAARPVLTQALVVAVVLAEAAISGRRQITTELRAGDER
;
A
#
# COMPACT_ATOMS: atom_id res chain seq x y z
N MET A 1 -10.84 25.00 -4.77
CA MET A 1 -10.51 25.40 -6.15
C MET A 1 -11.53 24.79 -7.10
N ALA A 2 -12.18 25.61 -7.91
CA ALA A 2 -13.05 25.14 -8.98
C ALA A 2 -12.23 24.62 -10.17
N ALA A 3 -12.66 23.52 -10.77
CA ALA A 3 -12.06 22.95 -11.96
C ALA A 3 -13.16 22.47 -12.90
N TRP A 4 -12.85 22.45 -14.19
CA TRP A 4 -13.68 21.81 -15.20
C TRP A 4 -12.96 20.55 -15.69
N THR A 5 -13.65 19.42 -15.70
CA THR A 5 -13.12 18.15 -16.23
C THR A 5 -14.01 17.64 -17.35
N GLU A 6 -13.39 17.22 -18.45
CA GLU A 6 -14.04 16.60 -19.60
C GLU A 6 -13.39 15.24 -19.87
N GLU A 7 -14.18 14.17 -19.92
CA GLU A 7 -13.66 12.80 -20.03
C GLU A 7 -13.67 12.29 -21.49
N ASP A 8 -14.46 12.93 -22.36
CA ASP A 8 -14.67 12.52 -23.76
C ASP A 8 -14.02 13.50 -24.75
N ALA A 9 -12.78 13.92 -24.46
CA ALA A 9 -11.98 14.70 -25.39
C ALA A 9 -11.08 13.80 -26.24
N PHE A 10 -10.73 14.25 -27.44
CA PHE A 10 -9.88 13.50 -28.36
C PHE A 10 -8.65 14.31 -28.75
N LEU A 11 -7.48 13.73 -28.52
CA LEU A 11 -6.21 14.26 -28.96
C LEU A 11 -5.78 13.60 -30.27
N PHE A 12 -5.36 14.40 -31.24
CA PHE A 12 -4.92 13.93 -32.55
C PHE A 12 -3.43 14.21 -32.74
N GLY A 13 -2.70 13.23 -33.29
CA GLY A 13 -1.32 13.40 -33.73
C GLY A 13 -0.24 12.92 -32.76
N VAL A 14 -0.61 12.33 -31.62
CA VAL A 14 0.29 11.58 -30.71
C VAL A 14 0.67 10.20 -31.27
N ASP A 15 -0.20 9.61 -32.10
CA ASP A 15 0.03 8.37 -32.85
C ASP A 15 -0.56 8.50 -34.27
N ARG A 16 -0.54 7.44 -35.11
CA ARG A 16 -1.27 7.40 -36.40
C ARG A 16 -2.81 7.36 -36.23
N GLY A 17 -3.38 8.25 -35.40
CA GLY A 17 -4.81 8.29 -35.10
C GLY A 17 -5.20 9.35 -34.06
N SER A 18 -6.39 9.15 -33.49
CA SER A 18 -6.91 9.89 -32.34
C SER A 18 -6.85 9.05 -31.08
N ARG A 19 -6.61 9.70 -29.94
CA ARG A 19 -6.62 9.07 -28.62
C ARG A 19 -7.60 9.80 -27.73
N GLN A 20 -8.45 9.05 -27.02
CA GLN A 20 -9.32 9.63 -26.02
C GLN A 20 -8.50 10.06 -24.81
N VAL A 21 -8.77 11.25 -24.32
CA VAL A 21 -8.02 11.91 -23.24
C VAL A 21 -8.98 12.56 -22.26
N THR A 22 -8.62 12.55 -20.99
CA THR A 22 -9.32 13.33 -19.96
C THR A 22 -8.67 14.71 -19.85
N VAL A 23 -9.46 15.76 -20.01
CA VAL A 23 -9.00 17.14 -19.92
C VAL A 23 -9.39 17.71 -18.57
N VAL A 24 -8.42 18.31 -17.88
CA VAL A 24 -8.60 19.04 -16.63
C VAL A 24 -8.24 20.50 -16.87
N VAL A 25 -9.22 21.38 -16.68
CA VAL A 25 -9.05 22.82 -16.82
C VAL A 25 -9.13 23.45 -15.43
N ALA A 26 -8.03 24.06 -15.02
CA ALA A 26 -7.87 24.59 -13.67
C ALA A 26 -7.00 25.84 -13.65
N ASP A 27 -7.08 26.60 -12.55
CA ASP A 27 -6.10 27.65 -12.27
C ASP A 27 -4.73 27.02 -12.02
N PRO A 28 -3.68 27.35 -12.80
CA PRO A 28 -2.38 26.69 -12.68
C PRO A 28 -1.75 26.77 -11.30
N ALA A 29 -1.86 27.92 -10.62
CA ALA A 29 -1.24 28.13 -9.32
C ALA A 29 -1.96 27.30 -8.23
N ALA A 30 -3.28 27.38 -8.18
CA ALA A 30 -4.06 26.60 -7.22
C ALA A 30 -3.98 25.08 -7.48
N TYR A 31 -3.85 24.67 -8.75
CA TYR A 31 -3.72 23.27 -9.11
C TYR A 31 -2.33 22.71 -8.83
N ALA A 32 -1.26 23.50 -9.00
CA ALA A 32 0.09 23.11 -8.58
C ALA A 32 0.17 22.87 -7.07
N GLU A 33 -0.50 23.70 -6.26
CA GLU A 33 -0.59 23.51 -4.81
C GLU A 33 -1.38 22.26 -4.42
N LEU A 34 -2.47 21.97 -5.13
CA LEU A 34 -3.22 20.72 -4.98
C LEU A 34 -2.34 19.51 -5.31
N ALA A 35 -1.64 19.53 -6.43
CA ALA A 35 -0.73 18.46 -6.87
C ALA A 35 0.42 18.24 -5.88
N ARG A 36 0.98 19.32 -5.34
CA ARG A 36 2.02 19.28 -4.31
C ARG A 36 1.52 18.61 -3.03
N THR A 37 0.32 18.96 -2.59
CA THR A 37 -0.32 18.40 -1.38
C THR A 37 -0.74 16.95 -1.56
N ALA A 38 -1.28 16.60 -2.73
CA ALA A 38 -1.66 15.24 -3.08
C ALA A 38 -0.45 14.34 -3.38
N GLY A 39 0.74 14.91 -3.57
CA GLY A 39 1.96 14.18 -3.90
C GLY A 39 2.00 13.62 -5.34
N ARG A 40 1.11 14.09 -6.23
CA ARG A 40 0.99 13.57 -7.60
C ARG A 40 0.80 14.69 -8.62
N GLY A 41 1.47 14.56 -9.78
CA GLY A 41 1.32 15.49 -10.90
C GLY A 41 1.92 16.86 -10.62
N ARG A 42 3.08 16.90 -9.94
CA ARG A 42 3.77 18.16 -9.59
C ARG A 42 4.31 18.83 -10.85
N PHE A 43 4.17 20.15 -10.92
CA PHE A 43 4.69 20.97 -12.02
C PHE A 43 4.90 22.42 -11.53
N ASP A 44 5.67 23.20 -12.28
CA ASP A 44 5.80 24.64 -12.07
C ASP A 44 4.62 25.36 -12.75
N PRO A 45 3.78 26.13 -12.03
CA PRO A 45 2.64 26.83 -12.62
C PRO A 45 3.00 27.77 -13.78
N ALA A 46 4.25 28.25 -13.86
CA ALA A 46 4.71 29.12 -14.93
C ALA A 46 4.66 28.45 -16.32
N VAL A 47 4.75 27.11 -16.39
CA VAL A 47 4.72 26.38 -17.67
C VAL A 47 3.36 26.42 -18.36
N LEU A 48 2.28 26.67 -17.60
CA LEU A 48 0.91 26.78 -18.11
C LEU A 48 0.47 28.24 -18.33
N ALA A 49 1.40 29.19 -18.36
CA ALA A 49 1.08 30.60 -18.59
C ALA A 49 0.89 30.90 -20.10
N GLY A 50 -0.18 31.63 -20.43
CA GLY A 50 -0.44 32.15 -21.79
C GLY A 50 -1.20 31.20 -22.71
N GLY A 51 -1.14 31.47 -24.02
CA GLY A 51 -1.76 30.67 -25.09
C GLY A 51 -3.16 31.13 -25.49
N GLY A 52 -3.42 31.19 -26.81
CA GLY A 52 -4.66 31.64 -27.43
C GLY A 52 -5.42 30.56 -28.20
N GLY A 53 -4.94 29.31 -28.21
CA GLY A 53 -5.61 28.16 -28.85
C GLY A 53 -5.52 28.08 -30.37
N SER A 54 -4.77 28.99 -30.99
CA SER A 54 -4.54 29.01 -32.43
C SER A 54 -3.26 28.25 -32.80
N LEU A 55 -3.03 28.03 -34.10
CA LEU A 55 -1.80 27.35 -34.56
C LEU A 55 -0.54 28.17 -34.26
N ASP A 56 -0.66 29.50 -34.31
CA ASP A 56 0.43 30.45 -34.06
C ASP A 56 0.60 30.77 -32.57
N ASP A 57 -0.44 30.54 -31.76
CA ASP A 57 -0.45 30.73 -30.30
C ASP A 57 -1.19 29.57 -29.60
N PRO A 58 -0.59 28.36 -29.57
CA PRO A 58 -1.23 27.16 -29.02
C PRO A 58 -1.32 27.22 -27.48
N VAL A 59 -2.36 26.63 -26.90
CA VAL A 59 -2.52 26.58 -25.44
C VAL A 59 -1.47 25.63 -24.83
N PRO A 60 -0.68 26.08 -23.84
CA PRO A 60 0.23 25.19 -23.13
C PRO A 60 -0.57 24.18 -22.31
N ALA A 61 -0.18 22.90 -22.40
CA ALA A 61 -0.81 21.83 -21.64
C ALA A 61 0.24 20.92 -20.99
N LEU A 62 -0.10 20.36 -19.82
CA LEU A 62 0.66 19.25 -19.25
C LEU A 62 0.10 17.95 -19.79
N PHE A 63 0.96 17.10 -20.32
CA PHE A 63 0.58 15.81 -20.86
C PHE A 63 0.92 14.70 -19.87
N SER A 64 0.06 13.70 -19.76
CA SER A 64 0.40 12.46 -19.07
C SER A 64 1.52 11.72 -19.83
N GLY A 65 2.45 11.10 -19.09
CA GLY A 65 3.59 10.39 -19.70
C GLY A 65 3.21 9.28 -20.70
N ASP A 66 2.04 8.66 -20.55
CA ASP A 66 1.54 7.62 -21.45
C ASP A 66 1.13 8.11 -22.86
N LEU A 67 1.07 9.44 -23.06
CA LEU A 67 0.84 10.06 -24.36
C LEU A 67 2.12 10.19 -25.19
N GLY A 68 3.30 10.07 -24.57
CA GLY A 68 4.59 10.16 -25.26
C GLY A 68 4.88 11.53 -25.91
N ALA A 69 4.14 12.58 -25.55
CA ALA A 69 4.37 13.93 -26.06
C ALA A 69 5.51 14.61 -25.29
N GLU A 70 6.47 15.20 -26.00
CA GLU A 70 7.61 15.86 -25.39
C GLU A 70 7.53 17.39 -25.51
N PRO A 71 8.05 18.15 -24.51
CA PRO A 71 8.14 19.60 -24.62
C PRO A 71 8.96 20.01 -25.86
N GLY A 72 8.37 20.82 -26.73
CA GLY A 72 9.00 21.26 -27.99
C GLY A 72 8.44 20.57 -29.24
N ASP A 73 7.56 19.57 -29.08
CA ASP A 73 6.82 18.99 -30.18
C ASP A 73 5.92 20.00 -30.89
N ARG A 74 5.55 19.65 -32.13
CA ARG A 74 4.55 20.39 -32.90
C ARG A 74 3.22 20.47 -32.14
N PRO A 75 2.43 21.53 -32.34
CA PRO A 75 1.09 21.61 -31.75
C PRO A 75 0.23 20.40 -32.14
N PHE A 76 -0.50 19.89 -31.15
CA PHE A 76 -1.47 18.82 -31.30
C PHE A 76 -2.87 19.41 -31.40
N ARG A 77 -3.73 18.75 -32.18
CA ARG A 77 -5.14 19.14 -32.27
C ARG A 77 -5.90 18.42 -31.17
N LEU A 78 -6.57 19.19 -30.32
CA LEU A 78 -7.43 18.72 -29.26
C LEU A 78 -8.89 19.06 -29.60
N ARG A 79 -9.72 18.02 -29.71
CA ARG A 79 -11.16 18.14 -29.91
C ARG A 79 -11.86 18.00 -28.57
N ILE A 80 -12.54 19.05 -28.11
CA ILE A 80 -13.34 19.03 -26.88
C ILE A 80 -14.76 19.50 -27.20
N ARG A 81 -15.76 18.65 -26.89
CA ARG A 81 -17.19 18.94 -27.12
C ARG A 81 -17.52 19.43 -28.54
N GLY A 82 -16.77 18.94 -29.53
CA GLY A 82 -16.94 19.28 -30.95
C GLY A 82 -16.09 20.46 -31.43
N GLU A 83 -15.45 21.21 -30.53
CA GLU A 83 -14.55 22.33 -30.87
C GLU A 83 -13.10 21.85 -30.98
N ASP A 84 -12.37 22.33 -31.98
CA ASP A 84 -10.96 22.04 -32.21
C ASP A 84 -10.08 23.17 -31.68
N LEU A 85 -9.09 22.82 -30.86
CA LEU A 85 -8.11 23.74 -30.30
C LEU A 85 -6.70 23.20 -30.55
N GLN A 86 -5.74 24.10 -30.68
CA GLN A 86 -4.33 23.72 -30.76
C GLN A 86 -3.70 23.78 -29.39
N VAL A 87 -3.07 22.68 -28.98
CA VAL A 87 -2.40 22.54 -27.69
C VAL A 87 -0.94 22.13 -27.91
N ARG A 88 -0.06 22.61 -27.04
CA ARG A 88 1.37 22.26 -27.07
C ARG A 88 1.79 21.63 -25.75
N ALA A 89 2.65 20.63 -25.82
CA ALA A 89 3.28 20.07 -24.63
C ALA A 89 4.19 21.11 -23.97
N ALA A 90 3.78 21.59 -22.80
CA ALA A 90 4.56 22.48 -21.96
C ALA A 90 5.33 21.71 -20.86
N GLY A 91 4.86 20.51 -20.52
CA GLY A 91 5.47 19.61 -19.56
C GLY A 91 4.80 18.25 -19.56
N VAL A 92 5.46 17.27 -18.95
CA VAL A 92 4.95 15.92 -18.77
C VAL A 92 4.73 15.68 -17.28
N VAL A 93 3.59 15.06 -16.93
CA VAL A 93 3.21 14.75 -15.55
C VAL A 93 2.83 13.28 -15.37
N ASP A 94 3.11 12.72 -14.20
CA ASP A 94 2.82 11.32 -13.86
C ASP A 94 1.34 11.05 -13.46
N GLY A 95 0.44 11.91 -13.95
CA GLY A 95 -1.01 11.85 -13.73
C GLY A 95 -1.58 13.08 -13.02
N THR A 96 -2.83 12.96 -12.56
CA THR A 96 -3.65 14.07 -12.05
C THR A 96 -4.24 13.77 -10.66
N PRO A 97 -4.20 14.71 -9.70
CA PRO A 97 -4.96 14.59 -8.45
C PRO A 97 -6.48 14.68 -8.66
N ALA A 98 -6.96 15.15 -9.82
CA ALA A 98 -8.38 15.36 -10.08
C ALA A 98 -9.16 14.06 -10.35
N LEU A 99 -8.46 13.04 -10.85
CA LEU A 99 -9.01 11.71 -11.15
C LEU A 99 -7.99 10.62 -10.73
N PRO A 100 -7.84 10.33 -9.43
CA PRO A 100 -6.90 9.33 -8.95
C PRO A 100 -7.31 7.89 -9.29
N ASP A 101 -8.62 7.64 -9.42
CA ASP A 101 -9.19 6.29 -9.58
C ASP A 101 -9.20 5.78 -11.03
N ARG A 102 -8.78 6.60 -12.00
CA ARG A 102 -8.81 6.23 -13.43
C ARG A 102 -7.41 6.25 -14.04
N GLY A 103 -7.00 5.10 -14.56
CA GLY A 103 -5.93 5.03 -15.55
C GLY A 103 -6.41 5.59 -16.88
N GLY A 104 -5.66 6.52 -17.45
CA GLY A 104 -5.98 7.10 -18.75
C GLY A 104 -5.14 8.33 -19.07
N ALA A 105 -4.95 8.57 -20.37
CA ALA A 105 -4.26 9.76 -20.85
C ALA A 105 -4.95 11.03 -20.38
N THR A 106 -4.18 11.94 -19.79
CA THR A 106 -4.69 13.17 -19.16
C THR A 106 -3.97 14.39 -19.72
N LEU A 107 -4.73 15.46 -19.97
CA LEU A 107 -4.19 16.79 -20.24
C LEU A 107 -4.65 17.77 -19.17
N VAL A 108 -3.74 18.61 -18.69
CA VAL A 108 -4.06 19.74 -17.81
C VAL A 108 -3.87 21.04 -18.58
N LEU A 109 -4.92 21.86 -18.63
CA LEU A 109 -4.96 23.14 -19.34
C LEU A 109 -5.23 24.31 -18.38
N PRO A 110 -4.71 25.51 -18.67
CA PRO A 110 -4.98 26.69 -17.88
C PRO A 110 -6.44 27.18 -18.06
N ALA A 111 -7.10 27.53 -16.96
CA ALA A 111 -8.48 27.98 -16.98
C ALA A 111 -8.72 29.26 -17.79
N ARG A 112 -7.81 30.25 -17.69
CA ARG A 112 -8.02 31.57 -18.32
C ARG A 112 -8.17 31.50 -19.85
N PRO A 113 -7.21 30.94 -20.62
CA PRO A 113 -7.39 30.76 -22.06
C PRO A 113 -8.65 29.96 -22.39
N MET A 114 -8.93 28.91 -21.61
CA MET A 114 -10.06 28.04 -21.89
C MET A 114 -11.41 28.71 -21.67
N THR A 115 -11.55 29.62 -20.71
CA THR A 115 -12.79 30.39 -20.52
C THR A 115 -13.03 31.36 -21.69
N SER A 116 -11.97 31.91 -22.28
CA SER A 116 -12.08 32.77 -23.47
C SER A 116 -12.42 31.97 -24.73
N LEU A 117 -11.85 30.78 -24.88
CA LEU A 117 -12.03 29.94 -26.06
C LEU A 117 -13.34 29.15 -26.03
N LEU A 118 -13.77 28.69 -24.85
CA LEU A 118 -14.96 27.86 -24.65
C LEU A 118 -15.91 28.47 -23.60
N PRO A 119 -16.45 29.68 -23.80
CA PRO A 119 -17.21 30.40 -22.78
C PRO A 119 -18.51 29.71 -22.34
N LYS A 120 -19.09 28.86 -23.20
CA LYS A 120 -20.35 28.13 -22.92
C LYS A 120 -20.13 26.71 -22.39
N SER A 121 -18.89 26.21 -22.41
CA SER A 121 -18.59 24.80 -22.15
C SER A 121 -17.59 24.59 -21.02
N ALA A 122 -16.69 25.54 -20.78
CA ALA A 122 -15.70 25.49 -19.71
C ALA A 122 -16.24 25.99 -18.36
N LEU A 123 -17.47 25.57 -17.99
CA LEU A 123 -18.03 25.87 -16.68
C LEU A 123 -17.51 24.86 -15.65
N PRO A 124 -17.06 25.32 -14.46
CA PRO A 124 -16.58 24.41 -13.43
C PRO A 124 -17.63 23.36 -13.04
N ASN A 125 -17.27 22.09 -13.12
CA ASN A 125 -18.10 20.95 -12.74
C ASN A 125 -17.53 20.15 -11.56
N ARG A 126 -16.33 20.49 -11.09
CA ARG A 126 -15.70 19.91 -9.90
C ARG A 126 -15.14 20.99 -9.00
N TRP A 127 -15.10 20.69 -7.70
CA TRP A 127 -14.45 21.53 -6.71
C TRP A 127 -13.52 20.68 -5.85
N PHE A 128 -12.26 21.09 -5.76
CA PHE A 128 -11.22 20.43 -4.99
C PHE A 128 -10.81 21.27 -3.80
N ALA A 129 -10.62 20.65 -2.65
CA ALA A 129 -10.10 21.32 -1.46
C ALA A 129 -9.14 20.41 -0.70
N THR A 130 -8.19 21.06 -0.04
CA THR A 130 -7.21 20.42 0.84
C THR A 130 -7.50 20.83 2.27
N GLY A 131 -7.54 19.87 3.19
CA GLY A 131 -7.80 20.11 4.61
C GLY A 131 -8.62 19.00 5.24
N SER A 132 -8.82 19.08 6.56
CA SER A 132 -9.73 18.20 7.28
C SER A 132 -11.17 18.66 7.06
N VAL A 133 -11.87 18.01 6.13
CA VAL A 133 -13.28 18.28 5.84
C VAL A 133 -14.11 17.08 6.28
N ASP A 134 -15.16 17.35 7.04
CA ASP A 134 -16.18 16.36 7.37
C ASP A 134 -17.17 16.25 6.19
N ALA A 135 -17.24 15.05 5.59
CA ALA A 135 -18.08 14.78 4.43
C ALA A 135 -19.56 14.93 4.77
N ASP A 136 -20.00 14.39 5.92
CA ASP A 136 -21.40 14.37 6.33
C ASP A 136 -21.90 15.78 6.57
N ARG A 137 -21.06 16.59 7.24
CA ARG A 137 -21.38 18.00 7.48
C ARG A 137 -21.48 18.80 6.18
N LEU A 138 -20.62 18.53 5.20
CA LEU A 138 -20.66 19.20 3.90
C LEU A 138 -21.91 18.81 3.11
N GLU A 139 -22.29 17.53 3.14
CA GLU A 139 -23.53 17.07 2.50
C GLU A 139 -24.78 17.67 3.15
N GLU A 140 -24.82 17.78 4.49
CA GLU A 140 -25.90 18.47 5.20
C GLU A 140 -26.01 19.94 4.76
N LEU A 141 -24.88 20.63 4.65
CA LEU A 141 -24.85 22.02 4.18
C LEU A 141 -25.33 22.14 2.73
N LEU A 142 -24.96 21.21 1.85
CA LEU A 142 -25.45 21.14 0.47
C LEU A 142 -26.97 20.92 0.42
N ARG A 143 -27.48 19.98 1.23
CA ARG A 143 -28.92 19.70 1.34
C ARG A 143 -29.72 20.88 1.90
N ALA A 144 -29.12 21.67 2.79
CA ALA A 144 -29.75 22.87 3.36
C ALA A 144 -29.69 24.09 2.44
N ALA A 145 -28.60 24.25 1.67
CA ALA A 145 -28.37 25.42 0.83
C ALA A 145 -29.02 25.32 -0.56
N LEU A 146 -29.31 24.10 -1.04
CA LEU A 146 -29.82 23.85 -2.38
C LEU A 146 -31.19 23.14 -2.36
N PRO A 147 -32.04 23.36 -3.37
CA PRO A 147 -33.22 22.52 -3.58
C PRO A 147 -32.83 21.04 -3.71
N ALA A 148 -33.65 20.11 -3.21
CA ALA A 148 -33.35 18.68 -3.17
C ALA A 148 -32.88 18.11 -4.53
N ALA A 149 -33.57 18.45 -5.62
CA ALA A 149 -33.23 18.01 -6.97
C ALA A 149 -31.88 18.54 -7.50
N ALA A 150 -31.35 19.62 -6.92
CA ALA A 150 -30.01 20.14 -7.22
C ALA A 150 -28.96 19.52 -6.30
N ALA A 151 -29.28 19.30 -5.02
CA ALA A 151 -28.39 18.68 -4.04
C ALA A 151 -27.99 17.25 -4.45
N GLU A 152 -28.92 16.45 -4.99
CA GLU A 152 -28.66 15.07 -5.46
C GLU A 152 -27.66 14.99 -6.62
N LYS A 153 -27.44 16.10 -7.35
CA LYS A 153 -26.48 16.14 -8.48
C LYS A 153 -25.04 16.33 -8.02
N TYR A 154 -24.82 16.73 -6.77
CA TYR A 154 -23.49 16.94 -6.23
C TYR A 154 -23.05 15.72 -5.43
N GLN A 155 -21.92 15.14 -5.84
CA GLN A 155 -21.29 14.06 -5.07
C GLN A 155 -20.15 14.63 -4.24
N VAL A 156 -20.20 14.42 -2.93
CA VAL A 156 -19.09 14.73 -2.02
C VAL A 156 -18.23 13.48 -1.88
N ARG A 157 -16.93 13.60 -2.15
CA ARG A 157 -15.95 12.54 -1.89
C ARG A 157 -14.80 13.12 -1.09
N THR A 158 -14.48 12.49 0.03
CA THR A 158 -13.30 12.85 0.84
C THR A 158 -12.37 11.65 0.97
N SER A 159 -11.06 11.90 1.08
CA SER A 159 -10.07 10.84 1.29
C SER A 159 -10.33 10.07 2.58
N ALA A 160 -10.82 10.74 3.64
CA ALA A 160 -11.15 10.09 4.91
C ALA A 160 -12.28 9.06 4.76
N THR A 161 -13.36 9.43 4.05
CA THR A 161 -14.48 8.52 3.77
C THR A 161 -14.03 7.35 2.89
N VAL A 162 -13.18 7.60 1.88
CA VAL A 162 -12.64 6.53 1.02
C VAL A 162 -11.80 5.55 1.83
N VAL A 163 -10.92 6.04 2.72
CA VAL A 163 -10.10 5.19 3.59
C VAL A 163 -10.96 4.40 4.57
N ALA A 164 -11.99 5.03 5.16
CA ALA A 164 -12.92 4.35 6.06
C ALA A 164 -13.69 3.23 5.35
N ASN A 165 -14.20 3.50 4.15
CA ASN A 165 -14.90 2.51 3.33
C ASN A 165 -13.99 1.32 2.98
N LEU A 166 -12.74 1.60 2.61
CA LEU A 166 -11.76 0.56 2.31
C LEU A 166 -11.42 -0.27 3.55
N ALA A 167 -11.30 0.37 4.72
CA ALA A 167 -11.09 -0.33 5.99
C ALA A 167 -12.25 -1.25 6.38
N THR A 168 -13.47 -0.92 5.97
CA THR A 168 -14.67 -1.75 6.20
C THR A 168 -14.93 -2.79 5.12
N ASP A 169 -14.10 -2.88 4.09
CA ASP A 169 -14.32 -3.79 2.96
C ASP A 169 -14.29 -5.27 3.43
N PRO A 170 -15.39 -6.03 3.27
CA PRO A 170 -15.44 -7.43 3.67
C PRO A 170 -14.42 -8.30 2.93
N LEU A 171 -14.05 -7.94 1.70
CA LEU A 171 -13.05 -8.68 0.91
C LEU A 171 -11.67 -8.56 1.56
N GLN A 172 -11.28 -7.35 1.98
CA GLN A 172 -10.01 -7.11 2.67
C GLN A 172 -9.96 -7.90 3.99
N HIS A 173 -11.05 -7.88 4.77
CA HIS A 173 -11.13 -8.68 5.99
C HIS A 173 -11.12 -10.20 5.75
N ALA A 174 -11.67 -10.69 4.65
CA ALA A 174 -11.63 -12.11 4.30
C ALA A 174 -10.21 -12.55 3.93
N VAL A 175 -9.51 -11.77 3.10
CA VAL A 175 -8.11 -12.02 2.71
C VAL A 175 -7.20 -11.99 3.94
N GLN A 176 -7.36 -11.00 4.82
CA GLN A 176 -6.60 -10.92 6.06
C GLN A 176 -6.82 -12.15 6.95
N ARG A 177 -8.06 -12.63 7.07
CA ARG A 177 -8.37 -13.85 7.84
C ARG A 177 -7.74 -15.10 7.22
N LEU A 178 -7.80 -15.25 5.91
CA LEU A 178 -7.20 -16.39 5.21
C LEU A 178 -5.66 -16.41 5.35
N PHE A 179 -5.03 -15.23 5.26
CA PHE A 179 -3.61 -15.08 5.49
C PHE A 179 -3.23 -15.56 6.89
N TRP A 180 -3.91 -15.06 7.93
CA TRP A 180 -3.63 -15.48 9.31
C TRP A 180 -3.95 -16.95 9.59
N ALA A 181 -5.01 -17.49 8.98
CA ALA A 181 -5.30 -18.92 9.05
C ALA A 181 -4.17 -19.76 8.43
N SER A 182 -3.62 -19.31 7.31
CA SER A 182 -2.49 -19.98 6.64
C SER A 182 -1.22 -19.91 7.48
N VAL A 183 -0.93 -18.75 8.09
CA VAL A 183 0.20 -18.58 9.03
C VAL A 183 0.04 -19.49 10.25
N ALA A 184 -1.16 -19.56 10.83
CA ALA A 184 -1.45 -20.44 11.95
C ALA A 184 -1.28 -21.92 11.56
N GLY A 185 -1.74 -22.31 10.37
CA GLY A 185 -1.54 -23.65 9.82
C GLY A 185 -0.05 -23.99 9.66
N ALA A 186 0.74 -23.09 9.07
CA ALA A 186 2.18 -23.28 8.92
C ALA A 186 2.90 -23.42 10.27
N ALA A 187 2.55 -22.57 11.25
CA ALA A 187 3.07 -22.67 12.61
C ALA A 187 2.70 -24.01 13.28
N GLY A 188 1.46 -24.49 13.08
CA GLY A 188 1.00 -25.79 13.54
C GLY A 188 1.80 -26.95 12.94
N PHE A 189 2.05 -26.93 11.63
CA PHE A 189 2.88 -27.93 10.97
C PHE A 189 4.34 -27.90 11.44
N ALA A 190 4.91 -26.72 11.64
CA ALA A 190 6.26 -26.59 12.20
C ALA A 190 6.34 -27.18 13.62
N LEU A 191 5.36 -26.90 14.48
CA LEU A 191 5.28 -27.47 15.82
C LEU A 191 5.16 -28.99 15.78
N LEU A 192 4.31 -29.53 14.91
CA LEU A 192 4.17 -30.97 14.69
C LEU A 192 5.48 -31.62 14.25
N ALA A 193 6.20 -31.00 13.31
CA ALA A 193 7.49 -31.50 12.86
C ALA A 193 8.53 -31.56 14.00
N VAL A 194 8.55 -30.54 14.88
CA VAL A 194 9.42 -30.53 16.07
C VAL A 194 9.03 -31.63 17.05
N LEU A 195 7.73 -31.79 17.36
CA LEU A 195 7.25 -32.84 18.26
C LEU A 195 7.60 -34.24 17.74
N LEU A 196 7.38 -34.50 16.44
CA LEU A 196 7.73 -35.78 15.81
C LEU A 196 9.24 -36.04 15.87
N THR A 197 10.06 -35.00 15.68
CA THR A 197 11.51 -35.09 15.80
C THR A 197 11.94 -35.45 17.23
N LEU A 198 11.32 -34.83 18.24
CA LEU A 198 11.59 -35.12 19.65
C LEU A 198 11.16 -36.55 20.03
N VAL A 199 9.97 -36.99 19.60
CA VAL A 199 9.48 -38.35 19.85
C VAL A 199 10.39 -39.39 19.20
N ARG A 200 10.86 -39.12 17.97
CA ARG A 200 11.79 -40.01 17.26
C ARG A 200 13.15 -40.14 17.97
N ALA A 201 13.64 -39.06 18.58
CA ALA A 201 14.93 -39.05 19.30
C ALA A 201 14.85 -39.63 20.73
N ALA A 202 13.65 -39.80 21.29
CA ALA A 202 13.45 -40.28 22.66
C ALA A 202 13.98 -41.70 22.95
N PRO A 203 13.74 -42.74 22.11
CA PRO A 203 14.19 -44.10 22.43
C PRO A 203 15.72 -44.27 22.45
N GLU A 204 16.43 -43.62 21.52
CA GLU A 204 17.90 -43.60 21.50
C GLU A 204 18.47 -42.97 22.79
N ARG A 205 17.83 -41.88 23.26
CA ARG A 205 18.19 -41.21 24.52
C ARG A 205 17.88 -42.03 25.76
N ALA A 206 16.75 -42.75 25.78
CA ALA A 206 16.40 -43.64 26.89
C ALA A 206 17.41 -44.77 27.06
N ALA A 207 17.89 -45.36 25.96
CA ALA A 207 18.92 -46.41 25.98
C ALA A 207 20.28 -45.91 26.49
N LEU A 208 20.68 -44.69 26.10
CA LEU A 208 21.90 -44.04 26.60
C LEU A 208 21.81 -43.71 28.10
N LEU A 209 20.68 -43.17 28.56
CA LEU A 209 20.46 -42.87 29.98
C LEU A 209 20.43 -44.12 30.85
N ALA A 210 19.88 -45.23 30.36
CA ALA A 210 19.90 -46.51 31.07
C ALA A 210 21.33 -47.02 31.32
N ARG A 211 22.21 -46.95 30.30
CA ARG A 211 23.63 -47.33 30.43
C ARG A 211 24.40 -46.39 31.36
N LEU A 212 24.15 -45.09 31.28
CA LEU A 212 24.78 -44.10 32.14
C LEU A 212 24.33 -44.25 33.60
N ARG A 213 23.06 -44.58 33.84
CA ARG A 213 22.52 -44.86 35.19
C ARG A 213 23.20 -46.07 35.83
N THR A 214 23.53 -47.10 35.06
CA THR A 214 24.31 -48.25 35.55
C THR A 214 25.77 -47.90 35.89
N MET A 215 26.31 -46.77 35.40
CA MET A 215 27.66 -46.27 35.73
C MET A 215 27.67 -45.25 36.89
N GLY A 216 26.56 -45.10 37.62
CA GLY A 216 26.50 -44.28 38.84
C GLY A 216 26.07 -42.83 38.66
N LEU A 217 25.52 -42.46 37.50
CA LEU A 217 25.07 -41.10 37.24
C LEU A 217 23.86 -40.70 38.09
N ARG A 218 23.97 -39.55 38.79
CA ARG A 218 22.88 -38.99 39.58
C ARG A 218 21.78 -38.42 38.68
N PRO A 219 20.49 -38.52 39.03
CA PRO A 219 19.37 -38.03 38.21
C PRO A 219 19.50 -36.57 37.75
N ARG A 220 20.12 -35.73 38.59
CA ARG A 220 20.38 -34.30 38.32
C ARG A 220 21.38 -34.05 37.19
N GLN A 221 22.33 -34.96 36.95
CA GLN A 221 23.32 -34.83 35.88
C GLN A 221 22.76 -35.27 34.52
N GLY A 222 21.81 -36.22 34.48
CA GLY A 222 21.11 -36.59 33.25
C GLY A 222 20.25 -35.45 32.67
N VAL A 223 19.59 -34.67 33.53
CA VAL A 223 18.82 -33.49 33.08
C VAL A 223 19.72 -32.36 32.60
N ALA A 224 20.85 -32.12 33.29
CA ALA A 224 21.84 -31.15 32.83
C ALA A 224 22.36 -31.53 31.44
N LEU A 225 22.61 -32.82 31.20
CA LEU A 225 23.06 -33.35 29.91
C LEU A 225 22.03 -33.11 28.80
N ILE A 226 20.75 -33.42 29.06
CA ILE A 226 19.64 -33.18 28.12
C ILE A 226 19.51 -31.69 27.79
N LEU A 227 19.63 -30.81 28.79
CA LEU A 227 19.59 -29.36 28.56
C LEU A 227 20.79 -28.90 27.72
N THR A 228 22.01 -29.34 28.02
CA THR A 228 23.20 -28.94 27.25
C THR A 228 23.22 -29.48 25.82
N GLU A 229 22.53 -30.58 25.54
CA GLU A 229 22.43 -31.15 24.19
C GLU A 229 21.30 -30.51 23.37
N ALA A 230 20.16 -30.19 24.01
CA ALA A 230 19.01 -29.61 23.33
C ALA A 230 19.10 -28.09 23.14
N LEU A 231 19.80 -27.37 24.05
CA LEU A 231 19.96 -25.91 23.95
C LEU A 231 20.62 -25.47 22.64
N PRO A 232 21.77 -26.03 22.21
CA PRO A 232 22.46 -25.57 21.02
C PRO A 232 21.61 -25.75 19.77
N GLN A 233 20.91 -26.88 19.65
CA GLN A 233 20.10 -27.18 18.47
C GLN A 233 18.85 -26.29 18.37
N THR A 234 18.21 -26.00 19.50
CA THR A 234 17.07 -25.06 19.55
C THR A 234 17.51 -23.62 19.33
N LEU A 235 18.68 -23.23 19.85
CA LEU A 235 19.29 -21.94 19.56
C LEU A 235 19.60 -21.81 18.06
N VAL A 236 20.27 -22.79 17.43
CA VAL A 236 20.59 -22.74 16.00
C VAL A 236 19.32 -22.67 15.14
N ALA A 237 18.26 -23.39 15.49
CA ALA A 237 16.99 -23.31 14.77
C ALA A 237 16.32 -21.93 14.91
N ALA A 238 16.29 -21.35 16.11
CA ALA A 238 15.72 -20.03 16.37
C ALA A 238 16.53 -18.91 15.70
N PHE A 239 17.86 -18.98 15.80
CA PHE A 239 18.77 -18.01 15.18
C PHE A 239 18.94 -18.22 13.68
N GLY A 240 18.54 -19.35 13.10
CA GLY A 240 18.55 -19.59 11.65
C GLY A 240 17.32 -19.03 10.93
N GLY A 241 16.13 -19.14 11.55
CA GLY A 241 14.88 -18.71 10.92
C GLY A 241 14.76 -17.18 10.77
N ALA A 242 15.17 -16.42 11.78
CA ALA A 242 15.10 -14.96 11.76
C ALA A 242 15.94 -14.30 10.63
N PRO A 243 17.23 -14.64 10.42
CA PRO A 243 18.01 -14.10 9.32
C PRO A 243 17.54 -14.63 7.96
N ALA A 244 17.02 -15.87 7.88
CA ALA A 244 16.43 -16.37 6.63
C ALA A 244 15.18 -15.58 6.23
N ALA A 245 14.29 -15.27 7.18
CA ALA A 245 13.14 -14.42 6.95
C ALA A 245 13.56 -12.97 6.60
N ALA A 246 14.55 -12.42 7.30
CA ALA A 246 15.10 -11.10 6.99
C ALA A 246 15.72 -11.05 5.59
N ALA A 247 16.46 -12.09 5.19
CA ALA A 247 17.01 -12.21 3.84
C ALA A 247 15.90 -12.32 2.78
N ALA A 248 14.84 -13.08 3.06
CA ALA A 248 13.69 -13.17 2.16
C ALA A 248 13.03 -11.79 1.96
N VAL A 249 12.81 -11.02 3.03
CA VAL A 249 12.26 -9.66 2.93
C VAL A 249 13.22 -8.72 2.20
N ALA A 250 14.53 -8.79 2.48
CA ALA A 250 15.53 -7.97 1.79
C ALA A 250 15.64 -8.27 0.29
N LEU A 251 15.45 -9.54 -0.10
CA LEU A 251 15.55 -9.98 -1.50
C LEU A 251 14.23 -9.77 -2.27
N LEU A 252 13.08 -10.05 -1.66
CA LEU A 252 11.76 -9.97 -2.30
C LEU A 252 11.12 -8.59 -2.14
N GLY A 253 11.38 -7.89 -1.04
CA GLY A 253 10.79 -6.60 -0.72
C GLY A 253 10.92 -5.57 -1.84
N PRO A 254 12.13 -5.33 -2.39
CA PRO A 254 12.33 -4.37 -3.49
C PRO A 254 11.61 -4.75 -4.79
N ALA A 255 11.29 -6.03 -4.98
CA ALA A 255 10.56 -6.52 -6.15
C ALA A 255 9.03 -6.35 -6.03
N VAL A 256 8.53 -6.05 -4.83
CA VAL A 256 7.12 -5.79 -4.58
C VAL A 256 6.84 -4.30 -4.77
N ASP A 257 6.44 -3.94 -6.00
CA ASP A 257 5.95 -2.61 -6.31
C ASP A 257 4.41 -2.56 -6.26
N LEU A 258 3.89 -1.84 -5.26
CA LEU A 258 2.46 -1.59 -5.13
C LEU A 258 2.00 -0.36 -5.92
N SER A 259 2.92 0.39 -6.53
CA SER A 259 2.62 1.62 -7.26
C SER A 259 1.73 1.37 -8.47
N ALA A 260 1.91 0.24 -9.14
CA ALA A 260 1.04 -0.18 -10.25
C ALA A 260 -0.41 -0.49 -9.78
N LEU A 261 -0.57 -0.96 -8.54
CA LEU A 261 -1.87 -1.37 -7.98
C LEU A 261 -2.63 -0.20 -7.35
N VAL A 262 -1.92 0.69 -6.66
CA VAL A 262 -2.46 1.90 -6.02
C VAL A 262 -2.51 3.07 -7.01
N GLY A 263 -1.85 2.92 -8.15
CA GLY A 263 -1.74 3.92 -9.20
C GLY A 263 -0.81 5.08 -8.84
N ALA A 264 -0.44 5.30 -7.58
CA ALA A 264 0.45 6.38 -7.12
C ALA A 264 1.84 5.83 -6.74
N PRO A 265 2.92 6.64 -6.80
CA PRO A 265 4.22 6.20 -6.33
C PRO A 265 4.14 5.89 -4.84
N VAL A 266 4.22 4.60 -4.50
CA VAL A 266 4.38 4.11 -3.14
C VAL A 266 5.86 3.83 -2.95
N ALA A 267 6.43 4.15 -1.79
CA ALA A 267 7.79 3.71 -1.48
C ALA A 267 7.86 2.19 -1.67
N ALA A 268 8.64 1.75 -2.65
CA ALA A 268 8.80 0.33 -2.94
C ALA A 268 9.40 -0.37 -1.73
N GLY A 269 8.88 -1.55 -1.39
CA GLY A 269 9.43 -2.36 -0.31
C GLY A 269 8.46 -2.66 0.80
N VAL A 270 8.24 -3.96 1.02
CA VAL A 270 7.94 -4.44 2.37
C VAL A 270 9.20 -4.19 3.21
N ASP A 271 9.19 -3.13 4.00
CA ASP A 271 10.28 -2.85 4.91
C ASP A 271 10.31 -3.86 6.06
N LEU A 272 11.53 -4.19 6.50
CA LEU A 272 11.74 -4.92 7.75
C LEU A 272 11.32 -4.03 8.92
N ALA A 273 10.04 -4.13 9.28
CA ALA A 273 9.55 -3.54 10.51
C ALA A 273 10.10 -4.36 11.70
N ALA A 274 11.11 -3.81 12.38
CA ALA A 274 11.73 -4.46 13.54
C ALA A 274 10.71 -4.81 14.65
N ARG A 275 9.64 -4.02 14.75
CA ARG A 275 8.61 -4.13 15.79
C ARG A 275 7.80 -5.44 15.73
N PRO A 276 7.18 -5.84 14.59
CA PRO A 276 6.53 -7.15 14.47
C PRO A 276 7.49 -8.34 14.56
N VAL A 277 8.74 -8.20 14.08
CA VAL A 277 9.76 -9.26 14.21
C VAL A 277 10.11 -9.49 15.68
N LEU A 278 10.31 -8.41 16.44
CA LEU A 278 10.59 -8.46 17.88
C LEU A 278 9.42 -9.06 18.66
N THR A 279 8.16 -8.69 18.35
CA THR A 279 7.01 -9.25 19.06
C THR A 279 6.84 -10.74 18.80
N GLN A 280 7.02 -11.19 17.54
CA GLN A 280 6.97 -12.62 17.20
C GLN A 280 8.11 -13.40 17.85
N ALA A 281 9.34 -12.86 17.83
CA ALA A 281 10.48 -13.45 18.50
C ALA A 281 10.27 -13.55 20.03
N LEU A 282 9.66 -12.53 20.64
CA LEU A 282 9.35 -12.51 22.07
C LEU A 282 8.30 -13.56 22.42
N VAL A 283 7.25 -13.72 21.62
CA VAL A 283 6.22 -14.75 21.83
C VAL A 283 6.83 -16.14 21.76
N VAL A 284 7.66 -16.41 20.75
CA VAL A 284 8.37 -17.70 20.63
C VAL A 284 9.31 -17.92 21.81
N ALA A 285 10.05 -16.88 22.24
CA ALA A 285 10.94 -16.95 23.39
C ALA A 285 10.18 -17.23 24.71
N VAL A 286 9.01 -16.61 24.90
CA VAL A 286 8.14 -16.86 26.06
C VAL A 286 7.62 -18.30 26.05
N VAL A 287 7.17 -18.81 24.92
CA VAL A 287 6.70 -20.20 24.80
C VAL A 287 7.83 -21.20 25.09
N LEU A 288 9.04 -20.94 24.59
CA LEU A 288 10.22 -21.76 24.87
C LEU A 288 10.63 -21.70 26.35
N ALA A 289 10.55 -20.50 26.97
CA ALA A 289 10.83 -20.33 28.38
C ALA A 289 9.79 -21.04 29.26
N GLU A 290 8.49 -20.91 28.94
CA GLU A 290 7.38 -21.63 29.58
C GLU A 290 7.57 -23.14 29.51
N ALA A 291 7.90 -23.67 28.32
CA ALA A 291 8.17 -25.11 28.14
C ALA A 291 9.37 -25.58 28.97
N ALA A 292 10.45 -24.78 29.04
CA ALA A 292 11.62 -25.08 29.86
C ALA A 292 11.31 -25.03 31.37
N ILE A 293 10.48 -24.09 31.82
CA ILE A 293 10.09 -23.93 33.22
C ILE A 293 9.08 -25.01 33.65
N SER A 294 8.09 -25.34 32.82
CA SER A 294 7.13 -26.43 33.09
C SER A 294 7.80 -27.79 33.11
N GLY A 295 8.76 -28.04 32.20
CA GLY A 295 9.63 -29.21 32.26
C GLY A 295 10.43 -29.28 33.56
N ARG A 296 10.74 -28.14 34.19
CA ARG A 296 11.37 -28.06 35.51
C ARG A 296 10.41 -28.30 36.68
N ARG A 297 9.14 -27.89 36.56
CA ARG A 297 8.13 -27.99 37.64
C ARG A 297 7.56 -29.39 37.81
N GLN A 298 7.35 -30.15 36.74
CA GLN A 298 6.93 -31.56 36.83
C GLN A 298 7.94 -32.41 37.64
N ILE A 299 9.21 -32.04 37.63
CA ILE A 299 10.30 -32.73 38.36
C ILE A 299 10.16 -32.55 39.89
N THR A 300 9.68 -31.38 40.35
CA THR A 300 9.48 -31.14 41.79
C THR A 300 8.25 -31.85 42.35
N THR A 301 7.24 -32.11 41.52
CA THR A 301 6.02 -32.81 41.94
C THR A 301 6.25 -34.33 42.02
N GLU A 302 7.01 -34.91 41.09
CA GLU A 302 7.38 -36.34 41.18
C GLU A 302 8.34 -36.66 42.33
N LEU A 303 9.18 -35.69 42.75
CA LEU A 303 10.05 -35.84 43.94
C LEU A 303 9.29 -35.85 45.27
N ARG A 304 8.02 -35.41 45.31
CA ARG A 304 7.19 -35.42 46.53
C ARG A 304 6.30 -36.65 46.64
N ALA A 305 6.04 -37.32 45.52
CA ALA A 305 5.31 -38.60 45.48
C ALA A 305 6.21 -39.81 45.82
N GLY A 306 7.54 -39.66 45.75
CA GLY A 306 8.50 -40.71 46.07
C GLY A 306 8.98 -40.74 47.52
N ASP A 307 8.56 -39.80 48.37
CA ASP A 307 8.95 -39.68 49.79
C ASP A 307 7.91 -40.30 50.74
N GLU A 308 6.83 -40.87 50.19
CA GLU A 308 5.75 -41.55 50.95
C GLU A 308 5.76 -43.09 50.80
N ARG A 309 6.88 -43.70 50.40
CA ARG A 309 7.09 -45.16 50.45
C ARG A 309 8.43 -45.50 51.07
#